data_AF-A0A956JJD1-F1
#
_entry.id   AF-A0A956JJD1-F1
#
_cell.length_a   1.000
_cell.length_b   1.000
_cell.length_c   1.000
_cell.angle_alpha   90.00
_cell.angle_beta   90.00
_cell.angle_gamma   90.00
#
_symmetry.space_group_name_H-M   'P 1'
#
loop_
_entity.id
_entity.type
_entity.pdbx_description
1 polymer ?
#
loop_
_entity_poly.entity_id
_entity_poly.type
_entity_poly.pdbx_seq_one_letter_code
_entity_poly.pdbx_strand_id
1 'polypeptide(L)'
;MTQSWSSKERSELIKRLTRGELTVSDAARRYEIPLDELQSWVDDYFSTGSLGEEHSERKILARLPDGDAILAIAPVAAALSQVSRDHHKIIRHFIPGRTINEVLAITKLDRMKALEVIDDLCTRGGLKPTGGERPLGEDGAPVKPAIILPANVEEPAARSRGQLILGAGLLAAVVAFISAVFFDDEGGDKDRDRAKDAPAVAEPETEPDAEPEPEPEPCPTDMAYHAAATLEIGSRDESPALATARPPFKAKVSSFCIDRGEVTVAAYGECVAAGACEDAHKDSSWPQGQTPKREWERAQEAYSELCNAGAADREGHPINCVTWYQAAHYCSWLGKRLPYEVEWELAARGPEGRTYPWGADRPGRYRLNACGDECRRWREAHELAVDEVMYEADDEWPGTAPVGSFHAGQTPSEVQDLAGNVFEWTADGFYSYPEAAPVDGAEAEATEASGGVEAAPQPEVPPKVDPRGPTEADQRIIRGGAFNSALPEHVHAALRYPQAADAHSHGIGFRCAKKPLFDPTPKDE
;
A
#
# COMPACT_ATOMS: atom_id res chain seq x y z
N MET A 1 7.81 11.39 62.66
CA MET A 1 6.90 10.41 63.28
C MET A 1 6.17 9.75 62.12
N THR A 2 6.58 8.56 61.71
CA THR A 2 5.90 7.84 60.63
C THR A 2 4.47 7.54 61.08
N GLN A 3 3.50 8.10 60.38
CA GLN A 3 2.09 7.84 60.64
C GLN A 3 1.85 6.34 60.42
N SER A 4 1.35 5.64 61.44
CA SER A 4 1.13 4.20 61.38
C SER A 4 -0.14 3.91 60.57
N TRP A 5 0.02 3.46 59.31
CA TRP A 5 -1.11 3.11 58.43
C TRP A 5 -1.68 1.73 58.76
N SER A 6 -2.99 1.64 59.00
CA SER A 6 -3.69 0.37 59.16
C SER A 6 -3.83 -0.37 57.82
N SER A 7 -3.95 -1.69 57.85
CA SER A 7 -4.13 -2.52 56.64
C SER A 7 -5.33 -2.07 55.78
N LYS A 8 -6.41 -1.60 56.43
CA LYS A 8 -7.61 -1.10 55.74
C LYS A 8 -7.34 0.20 54.97
N GLU A 9 -6.56 1.11 55.55
CA GLU A 9 -6.21 2.39 54.92
C GLU A 9 -5.25 2.18 53.73
N ARG A 10 -4.30 1.25 53.86
CA ARG A 10 -3.40 0.86 52.76
C ARG A 10 -4.19 0.31 51.58
N SER A 11 -5.14 -0.58 51.85
CA SER A 11 -5.96 -1.19 50.79
C SER A 11 -6.85 -0.18 50.06
N GLU A 12 -7.47 0.76 50.79
CA GLU A 12 -8.32 1.78 50.14
C GLU A 12 -7.49 2.75 49.29
N LEU A 13 -6.29 3.13 49.75
CA LEU A 13 -5.38 3.96 48.96
C LEU A 13 -4.98 3.25 47.65
N ILE A 14 -4.66 1.96 47.72
CA ILE A 14 -4.31 1.14 46.54
C ILE A 14 -5.49 1.02 45.58
N LYS A 15 -6.72 0.84 46.07
CA LYS A 15 -7.94 0.80 45.22
C LYS A 15 -8.22 2.10 44.48
N ARG A 16 -7.79 3.23 45.03
CA ARG A 16 -7.94 4.55 44.36
C ARG A 16 -6.86 4.76 43.31
N LEU A 17 -5.64 4.27 43.57
CA LEU A 17 -4.56 4.21 42.58
C LEU A 17 -4.94 3.33 41.38
N THR A 18 -5.54 2.16 41.62
CA THR A 18 -5.96 1.25 40.54
C THR A 18 -7.15 1.75 39.74
N ARG A 19 -8.04 2.56 40.35
CA ARG A 19 -9.12 3.27 39.64
C ARG A 19 -8.67 4.55 38.92
N GLY A 20 -7.38 4.92 39.02
CA GLY A 20 -6.81 6.11 38.38
C GLY A 20 -7.25 7.42 39.02
N GLU A 21 -7.82 7.39 40.23
CA GLU A 21 -8.26 8.59 40.96
C GLU A 21 -7.08 9.40 41.53
N LEU A 22 -5.91 8.76 41.66
CA LEU A 22 -4.66 9.32 42.17
C LEU A 22 -3.48 8.65 41.45
N THR A 23 -2.37 9.38 41.28
CA THR A 23 -1.09 8.80 40.83
C THR A 23 -0.24 8.39 42.04
N VAL A 24 0.72 7.47 41.87
CA VAL A 24 1.61 7.01 42.95
C VAL A 24 2.44 8.17 43.50
N SER A 25 2.98 9.03 42.63
CA SER A 25 3.76 10.20 43.01
C SER A 25 2.91 11.26 43.73
N ASP A 26 1.64 11.40 43.36
CA ASP A 26 0.72 12.30 44.07
C ASP A 26 0.28 11.71 45.41
N ALA A 27 0.06 10.39 45.49
CA ALA A 27 -0.24 9.73 46.76
C ALA A 27 0.95 9.81 47.73
N ALA A 28 2.18 9.51 47.26
CA ALA A 28 3.38 9.59 48.08
C ALA A 28 3.63 11.00 48.62
N ARG A 29 3.45 12.04 47.77
CA ARG A 29 3.57 13.44 48.21
C ARG A 29 2.43 13.87 49.13
N ARG A 30 1.19 13.53 48.78
CA ARG A 30 -0.02 14.00 49.49
C ARG A 30 -0.19 13.36 50.86
N TYR A 31 0.25 12.12 50.99
CA TYR A 31 0.12 11.33 52.22
C TYR A 31 1.46 11.17 52.96
N GLU A 32 2.51 11.84 52.47
CA GLU A 32 3.89 11.81 53.00
C GLU A 32 4.42 10.39 53.22
N ILE A 33 4.07 9.48 52.32
CA ILE A 33 4.50 8.07 52.36
C ILE A 33 5.78 7.96 51.52
N PRO A 34 6.88 7.42 52.08
CA PRO A 34 8.07 7.10 51.30
C PRO A 34 7.72 6.24 50.07
N LEU A 35 8.29 6.56 48.91
CA LEU A 35 7.90 5.94 47.64
C LEU A 35 8.15 4.42 47.66
N ASP A 36 9.22 3.99 48.30
CA ASP A 36 9.59 2.59 48.53
C ASP A 36 8.63 1.87 49.48
N GLU A 37 8.14 2.55 50.51
CA GLU A 37 7.13 2.03 51.43
C GLU A 37 5.76 1.88 50.74
N LEU A 38 5.34 2.87 49.97
CA LEU A 38 4.10 2.81 49.18
C LEU A 38 4.19 1.71 48.10
N GLN A 39 5.35 1.59 47.45
CA GLN A 39 5.62 0.53 46.48
C GLN A 39 5.54 -0.85 47.15
N SER A 40 6.11 -1.01 48.35
CA SER A 40 6.02 -2.26 49.11
C SER A 40 4.59 -2.64 49.43
N TRP A 41 3.68 -1.69 49.66
CA TRP A 41 2.27 -2.00 49.90
C TRP A 41 1.55 -2.44 48.63
N VAL A 42 1.86 -1.81 47.50
CA VAL A 42 1.34 -2.19 46.19
C VAL A 42 1.82 -3.61 45.83
N ASP A 43 3.09 -3.91 46.04
CA ASP A 43 3.68 -5.22 45.82
C ASP A 43 3.05 -6.29 46.74
N ASP A 44 2.78 -5.96 48.02
CA ASP A 44 2.10 -6.84 48.98
C ASP A 44 0.63 -7.11 48.59
N TYR A 45 -0.08 -6.09 48.09
CA TYR A 45 -1.45 -6.20 47.59
C TYR A 45 -1.56 -7.13 46.38
N PHE A 46 -0.63 -7.01 45.43
CA PHE A 46 -0.60 -7.86 44.23
C PHE A 46 -0.04 -9.26 44.48
N SER A 47 0.80 -9.45 45.49
CA SER A 47 1.40 -10.76 45.79
C SER A 47 0.52 -11.66 46.67
N THR A 48 -0.29 -11.10 47.57
CA THR A 48 -1.09 -11.91 48.50
C THR A 48 -2.46 -12.28 47.98
N GLY A 49 -2.99 -11.59 46.95
CA GLY A 49 -4.35 -11.83 46.43
C GLY A 49 -5.45 -11.76 47.50
N SER A 50 -5.13 -11.21 48.67
CA SER A 50 -5.90 -11.36 49.89
C SER A 50 -6.67 -10.07 50.14
N LEU A 51 -7.80 -9.94 49.47
CA LEU A 51 -9.06 -9.44 50.03
C LEU A 51 -10.12 -10.02 49.09
N GLY A 52 -10.68 -11.16 49.51
CA GLY A 52 -11.44 -12.06 48.66
C GLY A 52 -12.46 -11.36 47.77
N GLU A 53 -12.27 -11.53 46.46
CA GLU A 53 -13.29 -11.84 45.47
C GLU A 53 -12.56 -12.24 44.18
N GLU A 54 -13.07 -13.28 43.53
CA GLU A 54 -12.52 -13.90 42.32
C GLU A 54 -12.27 -12.88 41.22
N HIS A 55 -11.07 -12.82 40.64
CA HIS A 55 -10.89 -12.72 39.19
C HIS A 55 -9.48 -13.09 38.76
N SER A 56 -9.43 -13.93 37.73
CA SER A 56 -8.28 -14.43 37.00
C SER A 56 -7.57 -13.33 36.23
N GLU A 57 -6.30 -13.07 36.54
CA GLU A 57 -5.28 -12.62 35.57
C GLU A 57 -3.90 -12.57 36.27
N ARG A 58 -2.97 -13.41 35.84
CA ARG A 58 -1.57 -13.39 36.30
C ARG A 58 -0.81 -12.27 35.58
N LYS A 59 -0.15 -11.35 36.29
CA LYS A 59 0.87 -10.40 35.75
C LYS A 59 2.06 -10.25 36.70
N ILE A 60 3.28 -10.29 36.15
CA ILE A 60 4.58 -10.08 36.83
C ILE A 60 5.32 -8.92 36.13
N LEU A 61 6.08 -8.17 36.94
CA LEU A 61 6.64 -6.82 36.79
C LEU A 61 7.96 -6.71 35.99
N ALA A 62 8.25 -5.54 35.42
CA ALA A 62 9.59 -5.13 34.96
C ALA A 62 9.96 -3.72 35.47
N ARG A 63 11.24 -3.51 35.81
CA ARG A 63 11.84 -2.30 36.42
C ARG A 63 12.55 -1.42 35.37
N LEU A 64 12.48 -0.09 35.47
CA LEU A 64 13.36 0.86 34.75
C LEU A 64 14.10 1.81 35.72
N PRO A 65 15.21 2.45 35.30
CA PRO A 65 16.23 3.00 36.20
C PRO A 65 15.89 4.31 36.92
N ASP A 66 14.89 5.08 36.45
CA ASP A 66 14.74 6.49 36.86
C ASP A 66 13.42 6.81 37.59
N GLY A 67 12.77 5.81 38.20
CA GLY A 67 11.82 6.05 39.29
C GLY A 67 10.40 6.51 38.94
N ASP A 68 10.05 6.75 37.68
CA ASP A 68 8.67 7.06 37.28
C ASP A 68 7.96 5.80 36.77
N ALA A 69 6.96 5.31 37.52
CA ALA A 69 6.11 4.18 37.13
C ALA A 69 4.76 4.69 36.59
N ILE A 70 4.52 4.49 35.30
CA ILE A 70 3.17 4.54 34.71
C ILE A 70 2.68 3.10 34.56
N LEU A 71 1.46 2.87 35.02
CA LEU A 71 0.71 1.63 34.86
C LEU A 71 0.48 1.37 33.36
N ALA A 72 1.24 0.46 32.75
CA ALA A 72 1.05 0.07 31.34
C ALA A 72 0.21 -1.23 31.26
N ILE A 73 -0.93 -1.13 30.57
CA ILE A 73 -1.80 -2.26 30.21
C ILE A 73 -1.05 -3.19 29.22
N ALA A 74 -1.41 -4.47 29.23
CA ALA A 74 -0.58 -5.59 28.81
C ALA A 74 -0.44 -5.96 27.30
N PRO A 75 -0.76 -5.16 26.25
CA PRO A 75 -0.38 -5.59 24.89
C PRO A 75 1.05 -5.19 24.50
N VAL A 76 1.67 -4.20 25.18
CA VAL A 76 2.88 -3.54 24.66
C VAL A 76 4.15 -4.39 24.86
N ALA A 77 4.25 -5.18 25.94
CA ALA A 77 5.49 -5.89 26.26
C ALA A 77 5.79 -7.09 25.33
N ALA A 78 4.76 -7.74 24.74
CA ALA A 78 4.97 -8.78 23.75
C ALA A 78 5.47 -8.20 22.41
N ALA A 79 4.94 -7.02 22.03
CA ALA A 79 5.37 -6.29 20.85
C ALA A 79 6.82 -5.79 20.98
N LEU A 80 7.25 -5.36 22.17
CA LEU A 80 8.58 -4.77 22.41
C LEU A 80 9.77 -5.75 22.28
N SER A 81 9.55 -7.06 22.26
CA SER A 81 10.64 -8.04 22.09
C SER A 81 11.18 -8.16 20.65
N GLN A 82 10.47 -7.60 19.67
CA GLN A 82 10.80 -7.67 18.24
C GLN A 82 11.15 -6.31 17.60
N VAL A 83 11.41 -5.29 18.41
CA VAL A 83 11.44 -3.91 17.96
C VAL A 83 12.83 -3.47 17.49
N SER A 84 12.92 -3.00 16.24
CA SER A 84 14.17 -2.48 15.67
C SER A 84 14.74 -1.28 16.45
N ARG A 85 16.03 -0.97 16.27
CA ARG A 85 16.72 0.14 16.95
C ARG A 85 16.07 1.52 16.73
N ASP A 86 15.30 1.68 15.66
CA ASP A 86 14.70 2.96 15.26
C ASP A 86 13.42 3.29 16.06
N HIS A 87 12.57 2.30 16.30
CA HIS A 87 11.39 2.40 17.17
C HIS A 87 11.75 2.78 18.63
N HIS A 88 12.87 2.26 19.16
CA HIS A 88 13.36 2.60 20.51
C HIS A 88 13.73 4.09 20.66
N LYS A 89 14.20 4.75 19.59
CA LYS A 89 14.52 6.18 19.60
C LYS A 89 13.27 7.03 19.66
N ILE A 90 12.20 6.64 18.96
CA ILE A 90 10.92 7.36 18.93
C ILE A 90 10.24 7.29 20.30
N ILE A 91 10.16 6.09 20.88
CA ILE A 91 9.46 5.83 22.15
C ILE A 91 10.12 6.62 23.31
N ARG A 92 11.45 6.74 23.34
CA ARG A 92 12.18 7.51 24.36
C ARG A 92 11.92 9.01 24.36
N HIS A 93 11.46 9.57 23.24
CA HIS A 93 11.33 11.02 23.07
C HIS A 93 9.87 11.47 22.89
N PHE A 94 8.91 10.55 23.00
CA PHE A 94 7.49 10.86 23.07
C PHE A 94 7.16 11.44 24.46
N ILE A 95 7.59 12.68 24.68
CA ILE A 95 7.22 13.50 25.82
C ILE A 95 5.83 14.06 25.53
N PRO A 96 4.85 13.98 26.44
CA PRO A 96 3.53 14.58 26.24
C PRO A 96 3.67 16.05 25.82
N GLY A 97 3.06 16.42 24.68
CA GLY A 97 3.00 17.81 24.20
C GLY A 97 3.99 18.21 23.09
N ARG A 98 4.78 17.29 22.52
CA ARG A 98 5.61 17.59 21.32
C ARG A 98 4.93 17.21 20.01
N THR A 99 5.15 18.02 18.98
CA THR A 99 4.66 17.83 17.61
C THR A 99 5.50 16.80 16.84
N ILE A 100 4.92 16.21 15.78
CA ILE A 100 5.61 15.22 14.94
C ILE A 100 6.95 15.76 14.38
N ASN A 101 7.00 17.04 14.00
CA ASN A 101 8.20 17.68 13.46
C ASN A 101 9.33 17.77 14.50
N GLU A 102 8.99 17.97 15.78
CA GLU A 102 9.97 17.97 16.87
C GLU A 102 10.51 16.57 17.13
N VAL A 103 9.65 15.53 17.03
CA VAL A 103 10.08 14.13 17.15
C VAL A 103 11.01 13.75 15.99
N LEU A 104 10.72 14.17 14.76
CA LEU A 104 11.58 13.92 13.59
C LEU A 104 12.94 14.62 13.72
N ALA A 105 12.96 15.87 14.19
CA ALA A 105 14.19 16.62 14.41
C ALA A 105 15.11 15.97 15.46
N ILE A 106 14.54 15.36 16.51
CA ILE A 106 15.30 14.72 17.58
C ILE A 106 15.77 13.32 17.18
N THR A 107 14.91 12.55 16.53
CA THR A 107 15.17 11.14 16.21
C THR A 107 15.96 10.95 14.90
N LYS A 108 15.98 11.96 14.04
CA LYS A 108 16.52 11.93 12.67
C LYS A 108 15.90 10.82 11.81
N LEU A 109 14.65 10.48 12.10
CA LEU A 109 13.91 9.49 11.33
C LEU A 109 13.20 10.13 10.15
N ASP A 110 12.92 9.31 9.15
CA ASP A 110 12.03 9.68 8.07
C ASP A 110 10.58 9.81 8.60
N ARG A 111 9.84 10.74 8.01
CA ARG A 111 8.47 11.09 8.42
C ARG A 111 7.52 9.90 8.34
N MET A 112 7.63 9.07 7.30
CA MET A 112 6.76 7.91 7.12
C MET A 112 7.06 6.84 8.16
N LYS A 113 8.34 6.56 8.43
CA LYS A 113 8.75 5.62 9.48
C LYS A 113 8.25 6.05 10.86
N ALA A 114 8.33 7.34 11.17
CA ALA A 114 7.82 7.84 12.46
C ALA A 114 6.29 7.71 12.58
N LEU A 115 5.55 7.92 11.48
CA LEU A 115 4.10 7.77 11.44
C LEU A 115 3.66 6.30 11.54
N GLU A 116 4.37 5.37 10.90
CA GLU A 116 4.14 3.93 11.04
C GLU A 116 4.30 3.46 12.50
N VAL A 117 5.35 3.93 13.19
CA VAL A 117 5.55 3.61 14.61
C VAL A 117 4.43 4.18 15.50
N ILE A 118 3.95 5.38 15.19
CA ILE A 118 2.85 6.01 15.93
C ILE A 118 1.54 5.25 15.69
N ASP A 119 1.30 4.81 14.47
CA ASP A 119 0.11 4.03 14.10
C ASP A 119 0.12 2.65 14.75
N ASP A 120 1.27 1.97 14.79
CA ASP A 120 1.41 0.69 15.51
C ASP A 120 1.17 0.86 17.02
N LEU A 121 1.66 1.96 17.61
CA LEU A 121 1.44 2.29 19.03
C LEU A 121 -0.02 2.66 19.34
N CYS A 122 -0.70 3.39 18.44
CA CYS A 122 -2.11 3.76 18.60
C CYS A 122 -3.04 2.55 18.42
N THR A 123 -2.78 1.72 17.41
CA THR A 123 -3.60 0.56 17.05
C THR A 123 -3.45 -0.59 18.05
N ARG A 124 -2.22 -0.81 18.57
CA ARG A 124 -1.95 -1.90 19.53
C ARG A 124 -2.05 -1.48 21.00
N GLY A 125 -1.87 -0.19 21.30
CA GLY A 125 -1.80 0.34 22.67
C GLY A 125 -3.10 0.97 23.19
N GLY A 126 -4.13 1.13 22.36
CA GLY A 126 -5.40 1.76 22.77
C GLY A 126 -5.28 3.25 23.13
N LEU A 127 -4.21 3.91 22.70
CA LEU A 127 -4.01 5.35 22.88
C LEU A 127 -4.97 6.11 21.96
N LYS A 128 -6.02 6.71 22.55
CA LYS A 128 -6.84 7.70 21.85
C LYS A 128 -6.06 9.02 21.75
N PRO A 129 -5.96 9.66 20.56
CA PRO A 129 -5.43 11.00 20.48
C PRO A 129 -6.36 11.95 21.24
N THR A 130 -5.86 12.59 22.28
CA THR A 130 -6.58 13.70 22.93
C THR A 130 -6.64 14.86 21.94
N GLY A 131 -7.85 15.23 21.55
CA GLY A 131 -8.12 16.32 20.62
C GLY A 131 -7.42 17.61 21.01
N GLY A 132 -6.67 18.16 20.06
CA GLY A 132 -6.21 19.54 20.09
C GLY A 132 -6.98 20.31 19.02
N GLU A 133 -7.67 21.38 19.43
CA GLU A 133 -8.33 22.31 18.53
C GLU A 133 -7.33 22.89 17.52
N ARG A 134 -7.77 23.03 16.26
CA ARG A 134 -6.97 23.65 15.17
C ARG A 134 -6.67 25.12 15.50
N PRO A 135 -5.45 25.63 15.24
CA PRO A 135 -5.17 27.05 15.44
C PRO A 135 -5.96 27.89 14.43
N LEU A 136 -6.67 28.90 14.93
CA LEU A 136 -7.36 29.92 14.15
C LEU A 136 -6.38 31.05 13.79
N GLY A 137 -6.50 31.61 12.58
CA GLY A 137 -5.79 32.84 12.21
C GLY A 137 -6.28 34.06 13.00
N GLU A 138 -5.57 35.18 12.93
CA GLU A 138 -5.92 36.44 13.63
C GLU A 138 -7.30 37.02 13.23
N ASP A 139 -7.91 36.49 12.17
CA ASP A 139 -9.25 36.84 11.67
C ASP A 139 -10.32 35.75 11.90
N GLY A 140 -9.99 34.66 12.60
CA GLY A 140 -10.95 33.61 12.97
C GLY A 140 -11.37 32.69 11.82
N ALA A 141 -10.72 32.76 10.65
CA ALA A 141 -10.91 31.81 9.57
C ALA A 141 -9.98 30.58 9.73
N PRO A 142 -10.40 29.38 9.28
CA PRO A 142 -9.51 28.23 9.22
C PRO A 142 -8.34 28.52 8.27
N VAL A 143 -7.12 28.34 8.75
CA VAL A 143 -5.89 28.53 7.97
C VAL A 143 -5.91 27.56 6.78
N LYS A 144 -5.99 28.09 5.56
CA LYS A 144 -5.84 27.29 4.33
C LYS A 144 -4.42 26.71 4.27
N PRO A 145 -4.23 25.43 3.92
CA PRO A 145 -2.89 24.92 3.66
C PRO A 145 -2.31 25.65 2.44
N ALA A 146 -1.28 26.46 2.67
CA ALA A 146 -0.43 26.95 1.59
C ALA A 146 0.42 25.76 1.10
N ILE A 147 0.07 25.25 -0.09
CA ILE A 147 0.96 24.38 -0.85
C ILE A 147 2.16 25.25 -1.25
N ILE A 148 3.28 25.08 -0.56
CA ILE A 148 4.57 25.57 -1.02
C ILE A 148 5.01 24.59 -2.11
N LEU A 149 4.73 24.93 -3.36
CA LEU A 149 5.39 24.30 -4.51
C LEU A 149 6.90 24.52 -4.38
N PRO A 150 7.76 23.50 -4.54
CA PRO A 150 9.19 23.74 -4.65
C PRO A 150 9.44 24.63 -5.88
N ALA A 151 10.11 25.75 -5.65
CA ALA A 151 10.56 26.64 -6.71
C ALA A 151 11.44 25.87 -7.69
N ASN A 152 11.18 26.10 -8.98
CA ASN A 152 11.95 25.65 -10.12
C ASN A 152 13.47 25.73 -9.86
N VAL A 153 14.16 24.62 -10.09
CA VAL A 153 15.58 24.66 -10.44
C VAL A 153 15.65 25.26 -11.85
N GLU A 154 16.18 26.48 -11.96
CA GLU A 154 16.47 27.11 -13.25
C GLU A 154 17.59 26.34 -13.96
N GLU A 155 17.29 25.67 -15.07
CA GLU A 155 18.28 25.35 -16.10
C GLU A 155 18.40 26.52 -17.10
N PRO A 156 19.62 26.80 -17.62
CA PRO A 156 19.88 28.02 -18.38
C PRO A 156 19.28 27.97 -19.78
N ALA A 157 18.57 29.04 -20.11
CA ALA A 157 17.86 29.25 -21.37
C ALA A 157 18.75 29.13 -22.62
N ALA A 158 18.30 28.30 -23.56
CA ALA A 158 18.70 28.33 -24.96
C ALA A 158 18.29 29.67 -25.59
N ARG A 159 19.27 30.47 -26.06
CA ARG A 159 19.04 31.72 -26.78
C ARG A 159 19.05 31.50 -28.29
N SER A 160 18.00 32.00 -28.93
CA SER A 160 17.78 32.02 -30.37
C SER A 160 18.69 33.02 -31.11
N ARG A 161 18.91 32.73 -32.40
CA ARG A 161 19.71 33.48 -33.38
C ARG A 161 19.17 34.88 -33.69
N GLY A 162 20.09 35.84 -33.86
CA GLY A 162 19.85 37.08 -34.62
C GLY A 162 20.92 38.18 -34.45
N GLN A 163 21.96 38.17 -35.32
CA GLN A 163 22.62 39.29 -36.04
C GLN A 163 22.66 40.72 -35.40
N LEU A 164 23.71 41.55 -35.40
CA LEU A 164 24.85 41.83 -36.31
C LEU A 164 25.84 42.85 -35.65
N ILE A 165 27.13 42.75 -36.01
CA ILE A 165 28.12 43.83 -36.35
C ILE A 165 29.02 44.54 -35.29
N LEU A 166 30.32 44.51 -35.64
CA LEU A 166 31.50 45.42 -35.43
C LEU A 166 32.31 45.43 -34.12
N GLY A 167 33.60 45.02 -34.27
CA GLY A 167 34.73 45.87 -33.88
C GLY A 167 35.86 45.22 -33.06
N ALA A 168 37.00 44.95 -33.73
CA ALA A 168 38.42 45.00 -33.31
C ALA A 168 38.82 44.80 -31.82
N GLY A 169 39.85 44.06 -31.43
CA GLY A 169 40.97 43.42 -32.12
C GLY A 169 42.11 43.05 -31.13
N LEU A 170 43.11 42.31 -31.63
CA LEU A 170 44.48 42.08 -31.08
C LEU A 170 44.64 41.23 -29.79
N LEU A 171 45.63 40.33 -29.59
CA LEU A 171 46.83 39.91 -30.34
C LEU A 171 47.48 38.63 -29.68
N ALA A 172 48.03 37.70 -30.51
CA ALA A 172 49.27 36.85 -30.40
C ALA A 172 49.66 36.07 -29.11
N ALA A 173 50.44 34.98 -29.08
CA ALA A 173 51.10 34.03 -30.03
C ALA A 173 51.64 32.83 -29.19
N VAL A 174 51.49 31.55 -29.58
CA VAL A 174 52.46 30.60 -30.22
C VAL A 174 53.94 30.71 -29.81
N VAL A 175 54.56 29.59 -29.35
CA VAL A 175 55.77 28.93 -29.94
C VAL A 175 56.05 27.59 -29.23
N ALA A 176 56.33 26.54 -30.01
CA ALA A 176 56.98 25.29 -29.63
C ALA A 176 58.42 25.25 -30.20
N PHE A 177 59.38 24.61 -29.53
CA PHE A 177 60.66 24.21 -30.15
C PHE A 177 61.35 23.04 -29.40
N ILE A 178 61.89 22.10 -30.18
CA ILE A 178 62.75 20.96 -29.81
C ILE A 178 64.19 21.28 -30.26
N SER A 179 65.22 20.91 -29.48
CA SER A 179 66.42 20.14 -29.94
C SER A 179 67.56 20.12 -28.90
N ALA A 180 68.25 18.99 -28.88
CA ALA A 180 69.35 18.56 -27.99
C ALA A 180 70.73 19.16 -28.34
N VAL A 181 71.75 18.93 -27.48
CA VAL A 181 73.13 18.42 -27.79
C VAL A 181 74.09 18.54 -26.56
N PHE A 182 74.52 17.37 -26.06
CA PHE A 182 75.86 16.84 -25.66
C PHE A 182 76.91 17.46 -24.68
N PHE A 183 77.64 16.49 -24.06
CA PHE A 183 79.01 16.41 -23.48
C PHE A 183 79.22 16.76 -21.99
N ASP A 184 80.03 16.08 -21.17
CA ASP A 184 80.85 14.84 -21.15
C ASP A 184 81.30 14.66 -19.66
N ASP A 185 81.75 13.48 -19.21
CA ASP A 185 83.01 13.24 -18.44
C ASP A 185 83.09 11.85 -17.76
N GLU A 186 84.33 11.34 -17.76
CA GLU A 186 84.95 10.04 -17.45
C GLU A 186 84.69 9.49 -16.02
N GLY A 187 84.94 8.24 -15.58
CA GLY A 187 85.60 7.03 -16.08
C GLY A 187 85.99 6.12 -14.88
N GLY A 188 86.00 4.79 -15.04
CA GLY A 188 86.95 3.88 -14.34
C GLY A 188 86.55 3.05 -13.09
N ASP A 189 86.11 1.80 -13.33
CA ASP A 189 86.52 0.51 -12.70
C ASP A 189 86.28 0.20 -11.19
N LYS A 190 85.40 -0.80 -10.91
CA LYS A 190 85.78 -2.13 -10.36
C LYS A 190 84.58 -3.02 -9.98
N ASP A 191 84.68 -4.27 -10.42
CA ASP A 191 83.91 -5.46 -10.02
C ASP A 191 83.77 -5.62 -8.49
N ARG A 192 82.53 -5.77 -8.01
CA ARG A 192 82.09 -6.82 -7.05
C ARG A 192 80.60 -6.69 -6.70
N ASP A 193 79.98 -7.85 -6.55
CA ASP A 193 78.71 -8.12 -5.83
C ASP A 193 77.40 -8.12 -6.63
N ARG A 194 77.26 -9.20 -7.41
CA ARG A 194 76.24 -10.26 -7.21
C ARG A 194 74.82 -9.83 -6.86
N ALA A 195 73.95 -10.05 -7.85
CA ALA A 195 72.53 -10.41 -7.78
C ALA A 195 71.53 -9.29 -7.42
N LYS A 196 70.82 -8.79 -8.46
CA LYS A 196 69.36 -8.60 -8.51
C LYS A 196 68.97 -7.98 -9.87
N ASP A 197 68.83 -8.83 -10.89
CA ASP A 197 68.09 -8.50 -12.12
C ASP A 197 66.78 -9.30 -12.11
N ALA A 198 65.67 -8.61 -11.91
CA ALA A 198 64.36 -9.04 -12.37
C ALA A 198 63.74 -7.83 -13.09
N PRO A 199 63.23 -7.98 -14.32
CA PRO A 199 62.65 -6.86 -15.04
C PRO A 199 61.35 -6.43 -14.36
N ALA A 200 61.19 -5.13 -14.16
CA ALA A 200 59.91 -4.53 -13.80
C ALA A 200 58.91 -4.81 -14.93
N VAL A 201 57.92 -5.66 -14.64
CA VAL A 201 56.75 -5.86 -15.49
C VAL A 201 55.97 -4.54 -15.46
N ALA A 202 55.80 -3.91 -16.62
CA ALA A 202 54.91 -2.78 -16.76
C ALA A 202 53.49 -3.22 -16.35
N GLU A 203 52.89 -2.51 -15.41
CA GLU A 203 51.48 -2.68 -15.07
C GLU A 203 50.65 -2.42 -16.34
N PRO A 204 49.69 -3.31 -16.69
CA PRO A 204 48.80 -3.03 -17.79
C PRO A 204 47.92 -1.84 -17.41
N GLU A 205 47.90 -0.82 -18.26
CA GLU A 205 46.94 0.27 -18.17
C GLU A 205 45.54 -0.35 -18.24
N THR A 206 44.81 -0.30 -17.12
CA THR A 206 43.41 -0.72 -17.03
C THR A 206 42.59 0.25 -17.87
N GLU A 207 42.05 -0.23 -18.99
CA GLU A 207 40.97 0.47 -19.69
C GLU A 207 39.83 0.74 -18.68
N PRO A 208 39.18 1.91 -18.72
CA PRO A 208 38.02 2.15 -17.87
C PRO A 208 36.96 1.11 -18.20
N ASP A 209 36.59 0.29 -17.20
CA ASP A 209 35.48 -0.66 -17.28
C ASP A 209 34.27 0.10 -17.86
N ALA A 210 33.86 -0.28 -19.07
CA ALA A 210 32.61 0.19 -19.62
C ALA A 210 31.50 -0.21 -18.63
N GLU A 211 30.73 0.78 -18.16
CA GLU A 211 29.54 0.51 -17.37
C GLU A 211 28.71 -0.57 -18.10
N PRO A 212 28.34 -1.68 -17.43
CA PRO A 212 27.61 -2.74 -18.08
C PRO A 212 26.31 -2.15 -18.65
N GLU A 213 26.06 -2.39 -19.94
CA GLU A 213 24.80 -1.98 -20.57
C GLU A 213 23.63 -2.52 -19.74
N PRO A 214 22.61 -1.69 -19.44
CA PRO A 214 21.48 -2.13 -18.64
C PRO A 214 20.81 -3.30 -19.33
N GLU A 215 20.57 -4.38 -18.57
CA GLU A 215 19.87 -5.54 -19.09
C GLU A 215 18.48 -5.12 -19.60
N PRO A 216 18.02 -5.67 -20.74
CA PRO A 216 16.71 -5.33 -21.25
C PRO A 216 15.65 -5.73 -20.24
N GLU A 217 14.68 -4.85 -19.94
CA GLU A 217 13.57 -5.17 -19.05
C GLU A 217 12.48 -5.97 -19.80
N PRO A 218 11.87 -7.00 -19.18
CA PRO A 218 10.84 -7.83 -19.83
C PRO A 218 9.51 -7.09 -20.03
N CYS A 219 9.30 -5.99 -19.30
CA CYS A 219 8.09 -5.17 -19.32
C CYS A 219 8.41 -3.70 -19.59
N PRO A 220 7.48 -2.94 -20.19
CA PRO A 220 7.53 -1.48 -20.18
C PRO A 220 7.68 -0.93 -18.75
N THR A 221 8.33 0.23 -18.60
CA THR A 221 8.66 0.82 -17.28
C THR A 221 7.45 1.13 -16.41
N ASP A 222 6.31 1.41 -17.04
CA ASP A 222 5.00 1.64 -16.40
C ASP A 222 4.30 0.35 -15.93
N MET A 223 4.86 -0.81 -16.23
CA MET A 223 4.29 -2.12 -15.91
C MET A 223 5.21 -2.93 -14.99
N ALA A 224 4.62 -3.69 -14.08
CA ALA A 224 5.31 -4.65 -13.24
C ALA A 224 5.37 -6.02 -13.92
N TYR A 225 6.55 -6.64 -13.92
CA TYR A 225 6.73 -8.02 -14.35
C TYR A 225 6.30 -8.99 -13.24
N HIS A 226 5.51 -9.98 -13.63
CA HIS A 226 5.16 -11.12 -12.78
C HIS A 226 5.63 -12.40 -13.46
N ALA A 227 6.49 -13.15 -12.78
CA ALA A 227 6.96 -14.46 -13.24
C ALA A 227 5.82 -15.48 -13.24
N ALA A 228 5.97 -16.52 -14.06
CA ALA A 228 5.03 -17.63 -14.05
C ALA A 228 5.00 -18.31 -12.67
N ALA A 229 3.80 -18.56 -12.14
CA ALA A 229 3.63 -19.11 -10.80
C ALA A 229 2.45 -20.08 -10.74
N THR A 230 2.49 -20.98 -9.75
CA THR A 230 1.33 -21.79 -9.38
C THR A 230 0.80 -21.31 -8.04
N LEU A 231 -0.50 -20.99 -7.98
CA LEU A 231 -1.17 -20.51 -6.78
C LEU A 231 -2.56 -21.15 -6.59
N GLU A 232 -3.08 -21.06 -5.38
CA GLU A 232 -4.49 -21.37 -5.08
C GLU A 232 -5.31 -20.10 -5.37
N ILE A 233 -6.10 -20.15 -6.46
CA ILE A 233 -7.04 -19.11 -6.87
C ILE A 233 -8.32 -19.25 -6.06
N GLY A 234 -8.90 -18.13 -5.64
CA GLY A 234 -10.13 -18.10 -4.85
C GLY A 234 -9.90 -18.13 -3.34
N SER A 235 -10.98 -18.34 -2.59
CA SER A 235 -10.96 -18.30 -1.12
C SER A 235 -11.71 -19.48 -0.51
N ARG A 236 -11.35 -19.84 0.73
CA ARG A 236 -12.11 -20.78 1.59
C ARG A 236 -13.05 -20.04 2.54
N ASP A 237 -12.93 -18.72 2.61
CA ASP A 237 -13.72 -17.87 3.49
C ASP A 237 -15.22 -18.01 3.16
N GLU A 238 -16.03 -18.23 4.19
CA GLU A 238 -17.45 -18.51 4.05
C GLU A 238 -18.32 -17.24 4.07
N SER A 239 -17.72 -16.06 4.18
CA SER A 239 -18.42 -14.79 4.09
C SER A 239 -19.25 -14.71 2.81
N PRO A 240 -20.46 -14.13 2.87
CA PRO A 240 -21.32 -13.99 1.69
C PRO A 240 -20.64 -13.25 0.54
N ALA A 241 -19.78 -12.27 0.85
CA ALA A 241 -19.04 -11.49 -0.15
C ALA A 241 -18.12 -12.38 -1.02
N LEU A 242 -17.55 -13.44 -0.47
CA LEU A 242 -16.61 -14.32 -1.16
C LEU A 242 -17.26 -15.59 -1.75
N ALA A 243 -18.60 -15.62 -1.84
CA ALA A 243 -19.33 -16.79 -2.35
C ALA A 243 -18.93 -17.18 -3.79
N THR A 244 -18.72 -16.21 -4.66
CA THR A 244 -18.31 -16.41 -6.07
C THR A 244 -16.84 -16.82 -6.22
N ALA A 245 -16.03 -16.65 -5.17
CA ALA A 245 -14.62 -17.01 -5.12
C ALA A 245 -14.39 -18.44 -4.59
N ARG A 246 -15.46 -19.24 -4.43
CA ARG A 246 -15.45 -20.61 -3.92
C ARG A 246 -15.85 -21.64 -5.00
N PRO A 247 -15.37 -22.90 -4.88
CA PRO A 247 -14.25 -23.32 -4.03
C PRO A 247 -12.91 -22.85 -4.63
N PRO A 248 -11.84 -22.74 -3.82
CA PRO A 248 -10.55 -22.39 -4.36
C PRO A 248 -9.95 -23.58 -5.15
N PHE A 249 -9.14 -23.28 -6.17
CA PHE A 249 -8.51 -24.28 -7.03
C PHE A 249 -7.07 -23.90 -7.37
N LYS A 250 -6.23 -24.89 -7.67
CA LYS A 250 -4.85 -24.65 -8.10
C LYS A 250 -4.80 -24.31 -9.59
N ALA A 251 -4.12 -23.21 -9.93
CA ALA A 251 -3.86 -22.82 -11.30
C ALA A 251 -2.38 -22.45 -11.48
N LYS A 252 -1.84 -22.74 -12.66
CA LYS A 252 -0.57 -22.18 -13.13
C LYS A 252 -0.89 -20.95 -13.98
N VAL A 253 -0.33 -19.80 -13.63
CA VAL A 253 -0.42 -18.56 -14.39
C VAL A 253 0.93 -18.31 -15.05
N SER A 254 0.93 -18.07 -16.36
CA SER A 254 2.13 -17.74 -17.14
C SER A 254 2.67 -16.36 -16.77
N SER A 255 3.91 -16.04 -17.19
CA SER A 255 4.49 -14.72 -16.97
C SER A 255 3.74 -13.64 -17.75
N PHE A 256 3.54 -12.48 -17.11
CA PHE A 256 2.80 -11.34 -17.66
C PHE A 256 3.37 -10.01 -17.12
N CYS A 257 3.04 -8.93 -17.82
CA CYS A 257 3.20 -7.56 -17.35
C CYS A 257 1.84 -7.01 -16.98
N ILE A 258 1.72 -6.24 -15.90
CA ILE A 258 0.51 -5.51 -15.52
C ILE A 258 0.85 -4.07 -15.17
N ASP A 259 -0.01 -3.12 -15.53
CA ASP A 259 0.20 -1.70 -15.20
C ASP A 259 0.36 -1.53 -13.68
N ARG A 260 1.33 -0.71 -13.27
CA ARG A 260 1.61 -0.45 -11.85
C ARG A 260 0.46 0.24 -11.15
N GLY A 261 -0.29 1.09 -11.84
CA GLY A 261 -1.48 1.77 -11.34
C GLY A 261 -2.66 1.65 -12.31
N GLU A 262 -3.81 2.12 -11.87
CA GLU A 262 -5.02 2.21 -12.69
C GLU A 262 -4.81 3.23 -13.84
N VAL A 263 -5.55 3.08 -14.94
CA VAL A 263 -5.51 4.07 -16.03
C VAL A 263 -6.09 5.38 -15.52
N THR A 264 -5.36 6.49 -15.67
CA THR A 264 -5.82 7.81 -15.20
C THR A 264 -6.76 8.50 -16.18
N VAL A 265 -7.51 9.50 -15.71
CA VAL A 265 -8.34 10.37 -16.58
C VAL A 265 -7.50 11.03 -17.67
N ALA A 266 -6.31 11.53 -17.33
CA ALA A 266 -5.40 12.14 -18.30
C ALA A 266 -5.00 11.14 -19.39
N ALA A 267 -4.58 9.93 -19.02
CA ALA A 267 -4.14 8.92 -19.96
C ALA A 267 -5.30 8.45 -20.87
N TYR A 268 -6.50 8.22 -20.30
CA TYR A 268 -7.70 7.94 -21.10
C TYR A 268 -8.03 9.08 -22.06
N GLY A 269 -7.90 10.33 -21.58
CA GLY A 269 -8.09 11.54 -22.37
C GLY A 269 -7.18 11.64 -23.60
N GLU A 270 -5.97 11.10 -23.55
CA GLU A 270 -5.08 11.01 -24.72
C GLU A 270 -5.66 10.10 -25.82
N CYS A 271 -6.25 8.96 -25.44
CA CYS A 271 -6.90 8.05 -26.38
C CYS A 271 -8.13 8.71 -27.04
N VAL A 272 -8.91 9.45 -26.24
CA VAL A 272 -10.07 10.21 -26.73
C VAL A 272 -9.61 11.33 -27.68
N ALA A 273 -8.60 12.10 -27.29
CA ALA A 273 -8.06 13.19 -28.12
C ALA A 273 -7.47 12.69 -29.46
N ALA A 274 -6.95 11.46 -29.48
CA ALA A 274 -6.51 10.78 -30.69
C ALA A 274 -7.66 10.29 -31.60
N GLY A 275 -8.92 10.40 -31.15
CA GLY A 275 -10.09 9.86 -31.84
C GLY A 275 -10.16 8.34 -31.83
N ALA A 276 -9.39 7.69 -30.95
CA ALA A 276 -9.35 6.24 -30.82
C ALA A 276 -10.37 5.73 -29.80
N CYS A 277 -10.55 6.41 -28.67
CA CYS A 277 -11.53 6.02 -27.65
C CYS A 277 -12.78 6.88 -27.68
N GLU A 278 -13.91 6.31 -27.29
CA GLU A 278 -15.13 7.05 -26.97
C GLU A 278 -14.96 7.80 -25.64
N ASP A 279 -15.70 8.91 -25.48
CA ASP A 279 -15.75 9.63 -24.21
C ASP A 279 -16.25 8.70 -23.09
N ALA A 280 -15.59 8.75 -21.93
CA ALA A 280 -16.09 8.12 -20.73
C ALA A 280 -17.42 8.77 -20.29
N HIS A 281 -18.27 7.99 -19.61
CA HIS A 281 -19.56 8.48 -19.17
C HIS A 281 -19.40 9.51 -18.04
N LYS A 282 -20.36 10.45 -17.99
CA LYS A 282 -20.44 11.47 -16.93
C LYS A 282 -21.52 11.16 -15.90
N ASP A 283 -22.29 10.11 -16.15
CA ASP A 283 -23.27 9.54 -15.26
C ASP A 283 -22.81 8.15 -14.82
N SER A 284 -23.44 7.61 -13.78
CA SER A 284 -23.09 6.34 -13.19
C SER A 284 -24.25 5.35 -13.34
N SER A 285 -24.01 4.21 -13.98
CA SER A 285 -25.05 3.20 -14.23
C SER A 285 -24.63 1.79 -13.85
N TRP A 286 -25.55 1.06 -13.20
CA TRP A 286 -25.40 -0.34 -12.84
C TRP A 286 -26.78 -1.01 -12.71
N PRO A 287 -26.89 -2.34 -12.86
CA PRO A 287 -28.16 -3.04 -12.73
C PRO A 287 -28.82 -2.81 -11.36
N GLN A 288 -30.15 -2.57 -11.36
CA GLN A 288 -30.92 -2.29 -10.13
C GLN A 288 -30.79 -3.39 -9.05
N GLY A 289 -30.72 -4.65 -9.47
CA GLY A 289 -30.71 -5.78 -8.54
C GLY A 289 -31.98 -5.84 -7.69
N GLN A 290 -31.81 -5.98 -6.37
CA GLN A 290 -32.92 -6.08 -5.41
C GLN A 290 -33.26 -4.74 -4.73
N THR A 291 -32.50 -3.68 -5.00
CA THR A 291 -32.70 -2.36 -4.37
C THR A 291 -34.03 -1.75 -4.84
N PRO A 292 -34.84 -1.15 -3.95
CA PRO A 292 -36.04 -0.43 -4.35
C PRO A 292 -35.73 0.63 -5.42
N LYS A 293 -36.52 0.65 -6.50
CA LYS A 293 -36.26 1.47 -7.69
C LYS A 293 -35.92 2.93 -7.36
N ARG A 294 -36.69 3.56 -6.47
CA ARG A 294 -36.48 4.97 -6.07
C ARG A 294 -35.14 5.19 -5.35
N GLU A 295 -34.72 4.25 -4.53
CA GLU A 295 -33.42 4.32 -3.83
C GLU A 295 -32.28 4.10 -4.81
N TRP A 296 -32.44 3.17 -5.76
CA TRP A 296 -31.49 2.95 -6.84
C TRP A 296 -31.32 4.18 -7.74
N GLU A 297 -32.42 4.78 -8.23
CA GLU A 297 -32.38 5.99 -9.06
C GLU A 297 -31.71 7.17 -8.32
N ARG A 298 -32.02 7.36 -7.03
CA ARG A 298 -31.37 8.38 -6.19
C ARG A 298 -29.87 8.12 -6.06
N ALA A 299 -29.47 6.87 -5.82
CA ALA A 299 -28.07 6.51 -5.71
C ALA A 299 -27.33 6.76 -7.04
N GLN A 300 -27.93 6.40 -8.18
CA GLN A 300 -27.33 6.68 -9.49
C GLN A 300 -27.09 8.18 -9.71
N GLU A 301 -28.09 9.01 -9.40
CA GLU A 301 -27.97 10.47 -9.50
C GLU A 301 -26.84 11.00 -8.61
N ALA A 302 -26.85 10.65 -7.31
CA ALA A 302 -25.83 11.11 -6.37
C ALA A 302 -24.42 10.63 -6.74
N TYR A 303 -24.25 9.35 -7.08
CA TYR A 303 -22.94 8.80 -7.42
C TYR A 303 -22.42 9.24 -8.79
N SER A 304 -23.26 9.77 -9.67
CA SER A 304 -22.81 10.36 -10.94
C SER A 304 -21.85 11.54 -10.73
N GLU A 305 -21.97 12.27 -9.61
CA GLU A 305 -21.03 13.35 -9.23
C GLU A 305 -19.60 12.84 -8.96
N LEU A 306 -19.44 11.53 -8.73
CA LEU A 306 -18.16 10.88 -8.49
C LEU A 306 -17.54 10.30 -9.77
N CYS A 307 -18.18 10.45 -10.94
CA CYS A 307 -17.52 10.21 -12.23
C CYS A 307 -16.43 11.26 -12.49
N ASN A 308 -15.27 10.82 -12.95
CA ASN A 308 -14.09 11.68 -13.06
C ASN A 308 -13.94 12.34 -14.44
N ALA A 309 -14.63 11.83 -15.46
CA ALA A 309 -14.55 12.33 -16.83
C ALA A 309 -14.98 13.81 -16.92
N GLY A 310 -14.04 14.68 -17.32
CA GLY A 310 -14.27 16.12 -17.49
C GLY A 310 -14.13 16.97 -16.22
N ALA A 311 -13.75 16.36 -15.08
CA ALA A 311 -13.38 17.09 -13.88
C ALA A 311 -11.90 17.51 -13.94
N ALA A 312 -11.65 18.82 -14.02
CA ALA A 312 -10.29 19.37 -14.24
C ALA A 312 -9.32 19.11 -13.08
N ASP A 313 -9.83 18.88 -11.88
CA ASP A 313 -9.06 18.54 -10.68
C ASP A 313 -8.83 17.03 -10.53
N ARG A 314 -9.28 16.20 -11.49
CA ARG A 314 -9.21 14.74 -11.42
C ARG A 314 -8.37 14.08 -12.51
N GLU A 315 -7.51 14.83 -13.19
CA GLU A 315 -6.63 14.29 -14.24
C GLU A 315 -5.76 13.11 -13.76
N GLY A 316 -5.30 13.15 -12.50
CA GLY A 316 -4.51 12.08 -11.87
C GLY A 316 -5.31 10.98 -11.19
N HIS A 317 -6.63 11.05 -11.19
CA HIS A 317 -7.51 10.01 -10.63
C HIS A 317 -7.71 8.87 -11.63
N PRO A 318 -8.09 7.66 -11.20
CA PRO A 318 -8.45 6.60 -12.13
C PRO A 318 -9.61 7.04 -13.02
N ILE A 319 -9.57 6.72 -14.30
CA ILE A 319 -10.76 6.83 -15.12
C ILE A 319 -11.80 5.83 -14.60
N ASN A 320 -13.00 6.31 -14.35
CA ASN A 320 -14.15 5.53 -13.90
C ASN A 320 -15.38 5.87 -14.76
N CYS A 321 -16.53 5.23 -14.48
CA CYS A 321 -17.73 5.37 -15.30
C CYS A 321 -17.43 5.00 -16.77
N VAL A 322 -16.68 3.91 -16.95
CA VAL A 322 -16.37 3.31 -18.24
C VAL A 322 -16.92 1.90 -18.31
N THR A 323 -17.43 1.53 -19.48
CA THR A 323 -17.86 0.16 -19.74
C THR A 323 -16.67 -0.77 -19.90
N TRP A 324 -16.90 -2.08 -19.83
CA TRP A 324 -15.87 -3.07 -20.14
C TRP A 324 -15.33 -2.90 -21.57
N TYR A 325 -16.20 -2.55 -22.52
CA TYR A 325 -15.83 -2.34 -23.91
C TYR A 325 -14.90 -1.14 -24.09
N GLN A 326 -15.17 -0.02 -23.42
CA GLN A 326 -14.29 1.15 -23.42
C GLN A 326 -12.92 0.83 -22.82
N ALA A 327 -12.90 0.13 -21.69
CA ALA A 327 -11.67 -0.31 -21.02
C ALA A 327 -10.82 -1.25 -21.91
N ALA A 328 -11.45 -2.27 -22.50
CA ALA A 328 -10.80 -3.20 -23.40
C ALA A 328 -10.25 -2.52 -24.66
N HIS A 329 -11.02 -1.58 -25.23
CA HIS A 329 -10.61 -0.81 -26.39
C HIS A 329 -9.39 0.07 -26.09
N TYR A 330 -9.38 0.78 -24.96
CA TYR A 330 -8.23 1.59 -24.52
C TYR A 330 -6.97 0.73 -24.41
N CYS A 331 -7.04 -0.41 -23.72
CA CYS A 331 -5.88 -1.29 -23.60
C CYS A 331 -5.42 -1.80 -24.97
N SER A 332 -6.35 -2.12 -25.87
CA SER A 332 -6.02 -2.55 -27.24
C SER A 332 -5.31 -1.46 -28.05
N TRP A 333 -5.73 -0.19 -27.92
CA TRP A 333 -5.09 0.96 -28.58
C TRP A 333 -3.61 1.10 -28.21
N LEU A 334 -3.25 0.79 -26.95
CA LEU A 334 -1.85 0.75 -26.48
C LEU A 334 -1.10 -0.53 -26.87
N GLY A 335 -1.72 -1.46 -27.60
CA GLY A 335 -1.16 -2.79 -27.85
C GLY A 335 -0.99 -3.61 -26.56
N LYS A 336 -1.84 -3.35 -25.56
CA LYS A 336 -2.02 -4.10 -24.31
C LYS A 336 -3.38 -4.86 -24.39
N ARG A 337 -3.86 -5.36 -23.26
CA ARG A 337 -5.20 -5.96 -23.07
C ARG A 337 -5.65 -5.73 -21.62
N LEU A 338 -6.89 -6.04 -21.27
CA LEU A 338 -7.25 -6.19 -19.85
C LEU A 338 -6.51 -7.40 -19.24
N PRO A 339 -6.18 -7.37 -17.93
CA PRO A 339 -5.66 -8.54 -17.23
C PRO A 339 -6.69 -9.67 -17.27
N TYR A 340 -6.22 -10.91 -17.35
CA TYR A 340 -7.09 -12.02 -17.00
C TYR A 340 -7.33 -12.00 -15.48
N GLU A 341 -8.47 -12.51 -15.03
CA GLU A 341 -8.83 -12.56 -13.61
C GLU A 341 -7.72 -13.18 -12.76
N VAL A 342 -7.15 -14.29 -13.21
CA VAL A 342 -6.11 -15.00 -12.45
C VAL A 342 -4.75 -14.30 -12.49
N GLU A 343 -4.48 -13.50 -13.52
CA GLU A 343 -3.31 -12.62 -13.55
C GLU A 343 -3.48 -11.49 -12.53
N TRP A 344 -4.66 -10.87 -12.49
CA TRP A 344 -4.98 -9.86 -11.50
C TRP A 344 -4.86 -10.41 -10.07
N GLU A 345 -5.40 -11.61 -9.82
CA GLU A 345 -5.31 -12.25 -8.50
C GLU A 345 -3.87 -12.58 -8.13
N LEU A 346 -3.06 -13.10 -9.06
CA LEU A 346 -1.65 -13.34 -8.82
C LEU A 346 -0.88 -12.03 -8.55
N ALA A 347 -1.21 -10.94 -9.26
CA ALA A 347 -0.59 -9.64 -9.02
C ALA A 347 -0.87 -9.16 -7.59
N ALA A 348 -2.13 -9.23 -7.14
CA ALA A 348 -2.52 -8.82 -5.79
C ALA A 348 -1.93 -9.75 -4.71
N ARG A 349 -2.10 -11.07 -4.86
CA ARG A 349 -1.84 -12.03 -3.79
C ARG A 349 -0.39 -12.52 -3.74
N GLY A 350 0.31 -12.46 -4.87
CA GLY A 350 1.55 -13.19 -5.06
C GLY A 350 1.34 -14.72 -5.03
N PRO A 351 2.39 -15.50 -5.33
CA PRO A 351 2.34 -16.96 -5.26
C PRO A 351 2.04 -17.52 -3.86
N GLU A 352 2.31 -16.74 -2.81
CA GLU A 352 2.04 -17.10 -1.42
C GLU A 352 0.56 -16.95 -1.00
N GLY A 353 -0.27 -16.32 -1.84
CA GLY A 353 -1.71 -16.25 -1.62
C GLY A 353 -2.16 -15.24 -0.54
N ARG A 354 -1.54 -14.06 -0.46
CA ARG A 354 -1.90 -13.00 0.51
C ARG A 354 -3.41 -12.67 0.50
N THR A 355 -3.94 -12.26 1.64
CA THR A 355 -5.35 -11.84 1.82
C THR A 355 -5.61 -10.50 1.11
N TYR A 356 -4.72 -9.54 1.30
CA TYR A 356 -4.71 -8.23 0.66
C TYR A 356 -3.38 -8.02 -0.09
N PRO A 357 -3.29 -7.03 -0.99
CA PRO A 357 -2.05 -6.76 -1.74
C PRO A 357 -0.81 -6.60 -0.84
N TRP A 358 -0.97 -5.95 0.31
CA TRP A 358 0.08 -5.70 1.31
C TRP A 358 0.30 -6.82 2.33
N GLY A 359 -0.55 -7.86 2.36
CA GLY A 359 -0.45 -8.95 3.34
C GLY A 359 -1.76 -9.29 4.05
N ALA A 360 -1.67 -9.67 5.32
CA ALA A 360 -2.83 -10.11 6.12
C ALA A 360 -3.35 -9.04 7.10
N ASP A 361 -2.63 -7.93 7.25
CA ASP A 361 -3.05 -6.83 8.11
C ASP A 361 -4.37 -6.24 7.61
N ARG A 362 -5.24 -5.85 8.54
CA ARG A 362 -6.54 -5.28 8.21
C ARG A 362 -6.41 -4.02 7.35
N PRO A 363 -7.38 -3.76 6.46
CA PRO A 363 -7.45 -2.50 5.72
C PRO A 363 -7.48 -1.29 6.66
N GLY A 364 -6.92 -0.17 6.21
CA GLY A 364 -6.84 1.08 6.97
C GLY A 364 -6.44 2.25 6.08
N ARG A 365 -6.75 3.47 6.49
CA ARG A 365 -6.64 4.72 5.69
C ARG A 365 -5.28 5.04 5.04
N TYR A 366 -4.20 4.34 5.36
CA TYR A 366 -2.91 4.52 4.70
C TYR A 366 -2.60 3.46 3.64
N ARG A 367 -3.43 2.40 3.59
CA ARG A 367 -3.25 1.24 2.71
C ARG A 367 -4.21 1.22 1.52
N LEU A 368 -5.34 1.91 1.60
CA LEU A 368 -6.31 1.97 0.51
C LEU A 368 -7.27 3.14 0.67
N ASN A 369 -7.81 3.58 -0.46
CA ASN A 369 -9.03 4.37 -0.52
C ASN A 369 -10.26 3.47 -0.37
N ALA A 370 -11.04 3.64 0.69
CA ALA A 370 -12.25 2.84 0.96
C ALA A 370 -13.24 3.65 1.80
N CYS A 371 -14.41 3.11 2.11
CA CYS A 371 -15.46 3.91 2.75
C CYS A 371 -15.13 4.13 4.23
N GLY A 372 -14.51 5.27 4.56
CA GLY A 372 -14.23 5.74 5.92
C GLY A 372 -15.23 6.80 6.39
N ASP A 373 -14.74 7.72 7.23
CA ASP A 373 -15.55 8.82 7.78
C ASP A 373 -15.94 9.83 6.69
N GLU A 374 -15.11 10.02 5.66
CA GLU A 374 -15.36 10.89 4.51
C GLU A 374 -16.46 10.35 3.60
N CYS A 375 -16.42 9.07 3.26
CA CYS A 375 -17.49 8.37 2.55
C CYS A 375 -18.81 8.44 3.33
N ARG A 376 -18.78 8.20 4.65
CA ARG A 376 -19.96 8.32 5.53
C ARG A 376 -20.58 9.70 5.43
N ARG A 377 -19.79 10.76 5.66
CA ARG A 377 -20.28 12.15 5.62
C ARG A 377 -20.83 12.52 4.24
N TRP A 378 -20.17 12.06 3.18
CA TRP A 378 -20.64 12.28 1.82
C TRP A 378 -22.00 11.60 1.60
N ARG A 379 -22.16 10.34 2.00
CA ARG A 379 -23.45 9.63 1.88
C ARG A 379 -24.57 10.28 2.69
N GLU A 380 -24.29 10.70 3.92
CA GLU A 380 -25.24 11.42 4.76
C GLU A 380 -25.70 12.74 4.10
N ALA A 381 -24.78 13.50 3.52
CA ALA A 381 -25.09 14.74 2.81
C ALA A 381 -25.96 14.52 1.55
N HIS A 382 -25.95 13.32 0.98
CA HIS A 382 -26.78 12.93 -0.17
C HIS A 382 -28.01 12.10 0.20
N GLU A 383 -28.32 11.99 1.50
CA GLU A 383 -29.44 11.19 2.02
C GLU A 383 -29.39 9.70 1.57
N LEU A 384 -28.18 9.15 1.47
CA LEU A 384 -27.92 7.76 1.15
C LEU A 384 -27.73 6.93 2.43
N ALA A 385 -28.04 5.64 2.36
CA ALA A 385 -27.85 4.72 3.48
C ALA A 385 -26.36 4.60 3.88
N VAL A 386 -26.12 4.61 5.19
CA VAL A 386 -24.81 4.36 5.80
C VAL A 386 -25.00 3.23 6.79
N ASP A 387 -24.72 2.00 6.36
CA ASP A 387 -24.83 0.83 7.22
C ASP A 387 -23.50 0.52 7.91
N GLU A 388 -22.39 0.59 7.17
CA GLU A 388 -21.05 0.24 7.65
C GLU A 388 -19.95 1.12 7.00
N VAL A 389 -18.77 1.16 7.63
CA VAL A 389 -17.55 1.79 7.12
C VAL A 389 -16.37 0.83 7.29
N MET A 390 -15.42 0.88 6.37
CA MET A 390 -14.21 0.06 6.38
C MET A 390 -13.34 0.34 7.61
N TYR A 391 -13.25 1.61 8.00
CA TYR A 391 -12.52 2.08 9.17
C TYR A 391 -13.11 3.39 9.69
N GLU A 392 -13.00 3.61 11.00
CA GLU A 392 -13.38 4.89 11.65
C GLU A 392 -12.24 5.91 11.52
N ALA A 393 -11.86 6.19 10.29
CA ALA A 393 -10.81 7.16 9.98
C ALA A 393 -11.10 7.86 8.66
N ASP A 394 -10.48 9.03 8.47
CA ASP A 394 -10.57 9.83 7.26
C ASP A 394 -9.37 9.52 6.35
N ASP A 395 -9.64 9.01 5.14
CA ASP A 395 -8.62 8.79 4.11
C ASP A 395 -8.46 9.97 3.12
N GLU A 396 -9.22 11.05 3.36
CA GLU A 396 -9.30 12.30 2.62
C GLU A 396 -10.15 12.27 1.33
N TRP A 397 -10.64 11.10 0.88
CA TRP A 397 -11.27 10.94 -0.42
C TRP A 397 -12.69 10.33 -0.35
N PRO A 398 -13.76 11.15 -0.38
CA PRO A 398 -15.14 10.63 -0.44
C PRO A 398 -15.49 9.95 -1.78
N GLY A 399 -14.63 10.10 -2.78
CA GLY A 399 -14.69 9.44 -4.09
C GLY A 399 -13.37 8.76 -4.41
N THR A 400 -13.01 8.68 -5.67
CA THR A 400 -11.67 8.19 -6.05
C THR A 400 -10.56 9.11 -5.52
N ALA A 401 -9.37 8.55 -5.35
CA ALA A 401 -8.13 9.24 -5.01
C ALA A 401 -7.18 9.23 -6.23
N PRO A 402 -6.18 10.13 -6.28
CA PRO A 402 -5.13 10.05 -7.30
C PRO A 402 -4.45 8.68 -7.26
N VAL A 403 -4.19 8.10 -8.43
CA VAL A 403 -3.53 6.80 -8.55
C VAL A 403 -2.16 6.83 -7.86
N GLY A 404 -1.89 5.82 -7.04
CA GLY A 404 -0.65 5.64 -6.29
C GLY A 404 -0.61 6.35 -4.94
N SER A 405 -1.73 6.94 -4.47
CA SER A 405 -1.76 7.71 -3.22
C SER A 405 -1.50 6.86 -1.96
N PHE A 406 -1.74 5.55 -2.02
CA PHE A 406 -1.68 4.64 -0.87
C PHE A 406 -0.48 3.70 -0.96
N HIS A 407 0.73 4.23 -0.82
CA HIS A 407 1.98 3.47 -0.92
C HIS A 407 2.08 2.27 0.04
N ALA A 408 1.52 2.35 1.26
CA ALA A 408 1.53 1.22 2.19
C ALA A 408 0.59 0.07 1.76
N GLY A 409 -0.25 0.32 0.74
CA GLY A 409 -1.16 -0.63 0.13
C GLY A 409 -0.59 -1.41 -1.05
N GLN A 410 0.59 -1.04 -1.54
CA GLN A 410 1.14 -1.65 -2.73
C GLN A 410 1.62 -3.08 -2.47
N THR A 411 1.71 -3.88 -3.54
CA THR A 411 2.34 -5.21 -3.49
C THR A 411 3.86 -5.09 -3.29
N PRO A 412 4.57 -6.18 -2.93
CA PRO A 412 6.03 -6.18 -2.95
C PRO A 412 6.66 -5.87 -4.32
N SER A 413 5.92 -6.07 -5.41
CA SER A 413 6.30 -5.66 -6.77
C SER A 413 5.83 -4.25 -7.13
N GLU A 414 5.41 -3.47 -6.12
CA GLU A 414 4.98 -2.06 -6.21
C GLU A 414 3.81 -1.83 -7.18
N VAL A 415 2.92 -2.81 -7.28
CA VAL A 415 1.63 -2.62 -7.94
C VAL A 415 0.69 -1.96 -6.94
N GLN A 416 0.20 -0.79 -7.30
CA GLN A 416 -0.56 0.14 -6.46
C GLN A 416 -2.06 -0.07 -6.67
N ASP A 417 -2.86 0.29 -5.67
CA ASP A 417 -4.32 0.39 -5.72
C ASP A 417 -5.06 -0.87 -6.18
N LEU A 418 -4.47 -2.07 -6.03
CA LEU A 418 -5.18 -3.33 -6.29
C LEU A 418 -6.30 -3.61 -5.26
N ALA A 419 -6.38 -2.82 -4.19
CA ALA A 419 -7.45 -2.90 -3.21
C ALA A 419 -7.98 -1.49 -2.95
N GLY A 420 -9.30 -1.30 -3.08
CA GLY A 420 -9.93 0.00 -2.95
C GLY A 420 -9.84 0.85 -4.22
N ASN A 421 -10.01 2.17 -4.07
CA ASN A 421 -10.09 3.16 -5.14
C ASN A 421 -11.16 2.87 -6.21
N VAL A 422 -10.89 2.06 -7.23
CA VAL A 422 -11.93 1.55 -8.14
C VAL A 422 -11.85 0.04 -8.31
N PHE A 423 -13.00 -0.58 -8.50
CA PHE A 423 -13.07 -1.94 -9.02
C PHE A 423 -12.49 -1.94 -10.42
N GLU A 424 -11.80 -3.02 -10.79
CA GLU A 424 -11.11 -3.10 -12.07
C GLU A 424 -11.70 -4.16 -12.98
N TRP A 425 -12.04 -3.77 -14.21
CA TRP A 425 -12.42 -4.70 -15.27
C TRP A 425 -11.31 -5.71 -15.58
N THR A 426 -11.67 -6.99 -15.66
CA THR A 426 -10.81 -8.05 -16.21
C THR A 426 -11.35 -8.55 -17.55
N ALA A 427 -10.53 -9.28 -18.30
CA ALA A 427 -10.91 -9.78 -19.63
C ALA A 427 -12.00 -10.87 -19.59
N ASP A 428 -12.13 -11.56 -18.46
CA ASP A 428 -12.91 -12.79 -18.33
C ASP A 428 -14.41 -12.51 -18.20
N GLY A 429 -15.21 -13.27 -18.96
CA GLY A 429 -16.63 -13.44 -18.64
C GLY A 429 -16.81 -14.19 -17.33
N PHE A 430 -17.94 -13.96 -16.65
CA PHE A 430 -18.22 -14.64 -15.39
C PHE A 430 -18.38 -16.16 -15.59
N TYR A 431 -17.75 -16.93 -14.70
CA TYR A 431 -17.86 -18.38 -14.65
C TYR A 431 -17.78 -18.89 -13.21
N SER A 432 -18.48 -19.98 -12.90
CA SER A 432 -18.35 -20.65 -11.61
C SER A 432 -17.01 -21.39 -11.52
N TYR A 433 -16.35 -21.33 -10.37
CA TYR A 433 -15.15 -22.14 -10.15
C TYR A 433 -15.52 -23.63 -10.18
N PRO A 434 -14.65 -24.47 -10.78
CA PRO A 434 -14.91 -25.90 -10.85
C PRO A 434 -15.01 -26.47 -9.45
N GLU A 435 -15.99 -27.34 -9.20
CA GLU A 435 -16.02 -28.12 -7.98
C GLU A 435 -14.70 -28.89 -7.86
N ALA A 436 -14.14 -28.97 -6.65
CA ALA A 436 -12.92 -29.73 -6.43
C ALA A 436 -13.15 -31.17 -6.94
N ALA A 437 -12.33 -31.60 -7.90
CA ALA A 437 -12.40 -32.98 -8.38
C ALA A 437 -12.35 -33.92 -7.16
N PRO A 438 -13.22 -34.94 -7.09
CA PRO A 438 -13.15 -35.93 -6.03
C PRO A 438 -11.71 -36.44 -5.92
N VAL A 439 -11.15 -36.41 -4.72
CA VAL A 439 -9.87 -37.05 -4.42
C VAL A 439 -9.93 -38.48 -4.94
N ASP A 440 -8.96 -38.85 -5.78
CA ASP A 440 -8.90 -40.11 -6.53
C ASP A 440 -9.48 -41.31 -5.74
N GLY A 441 -10.55 -41.92 -6.25
CA GLY A 441 -11.02 -43.25 -5.81
C GLY A 441 -12.51 -43.43 -5.53
N ALA A 442 -13.34 -42.38 -5.58
CA ALA A 442 -14.80 -42.57 -5.52
C ALA A 442 -15.39 -42.53 -6.93
N GLU A 443 -15.54 -43.71 -7.55
CA GLU A 443 -16.39 -43.85 -8.73
C GLU A 443 -17.80 -43.35 -8.37
N ALA A 444 -18.23 -42.25 -9.00
CA ALA A 444 -19.61 -41.82 -8.92
C ALA A 444 -20.46 -42.84 -9.69
N GLU A 445 -21.28 -43.62 -8.97
CA GLU A 445 -22.29 -44.47 -9.59
C GLU A 445 -23.29 -43.59 -10.34
N ALA A 446 -23.22 -43.64 -11.68
CA ALA A 446 -24.21 -43.03 -12.55
C ALA A 446 -25.55 -43.74 -12.36
N THR A 447 -26.49 -43.06 -11.68
CA THR A 447 -27.89 -43.47 -11.72
C THR A 447 -28.53 -42.85 -12.96
N GLU A 448 -28.77 -43.67 -13.97
CA GLU A 448 -29.57 -43.26 -15.12
C GLU A 448 -31.02 -43.02 -14.68
N ALA A 449 -31.43 -41.76 -14.67
CA ALA A 449 -32.82 -41.37 -14.69
C ALA A 449 -33.09 -40.63 -16.02
N SER A 450 -33.97 -41.25 -16.80
CA SER A 450 -34.45 -40.83 -18.10
C SER A 450 -35.20 -39.50 -18.06
N GLY A 451 -34.96 -38.65 -19.05
CA GLY A 451 -35.76 -37.46 -19.31
C GLY A 451 -35.03 -36.45 -20.18
N GLY A 452 -35.29 -36.46 -21.49
CA GLY A 452 -34.70 -35.54 -22.44
C GLY A 452 -35.07 -34.08 -22.16
N VAL A 453 -34.09 -33.33 -21.71
CA VAL A 453 -33.93 -31.90 -21.93
C VAL A 453 -32.51 -31.76 -22.46
N GLU A 454 -32.30 -31.09 -23.59
CA GLU A 454 -30.94 -30.74 -24.04
C GLU A 454 -30.24 -30.06 -22.87
N ALA A 455 -29.26 -30.74 -22.29
CA ALA A 455 -28.50 -30.21 -21.18
C ALA A 455 -27.83 -28.92 -21.68
N ALA A 456 -28.04 -27.83 -20.94
CA ALA A 456 -27.19 -26.66 -21.07
C ALA A 456 -25.72 -27.14 -21.05
N PRO A 457 -24.84 -26.61 -21.93
CA PRO A 457 -23.45 -27.04 -21.97
C PRO A 457 -22.89 -26.94 -20.54
N GLN A 458 -22.41 -28.08 -20.03
CA GLN A 458 -21.74 -28.13 -18.73
C GLN A 458 -20.60 -27.10 -18.76
N PRO A 459 -20.40 -26.29 -17.72
CA PRO A 459 -19.30 -25.35 -17.71
C PRO A 459 -18.01 -26.15 -17.89
N GLU A 460 -17.30 -25.91 -18.99
CA GLU A 460 -16.01 -26.54 -19.25
C GLU A 460 -15.11 -26.28 -18.04
N VAL A 461 -14.56 -27.33 -17.44
CA VAL A 461 -13.60 -27.18 -16.35
C VAL A 461 -12.46 -26.30 -16.87
N PRO A 462 -12.19 -25.13 -16.26
CA PRO A 462 -11.16 -24.23 -16.74
C PRO A 462 -9.81 -24.97 -16.84
N PRO A 463 -8.99 -24.68 -17.87
CA PRO A 463 -7.69 -25.32 -18.00
C PRO A 463 -6.84 -25.01 -16.77
N LYS A 464 -6.04 -25.98 -16.33
CA LYS A 464 -5.14 -25.81 -15.16
C LYS A 464 -4.06 -24.76 -15.38
N VAL A 465 -3.75 -24.44 -16.63
CA VAL A 465 -2.77 -23.42 -17.03
C VAL A 465 -3.52 -22.28 -17.69
N ASP A 466 -3.32 -21.06 -17.19
CA ASP A 466 -4.00 -19.84 -17.62
C ASP A 466 -5.52 -20.04 -17.76
N PRO A 467 -6.22 -20.42 -16.67
CA PRO A 467 -7.69 -20.54 -16.69
C PRO A 467 -8.30 -19.22 -17.14
N ARG A 468 -9.31 -19.32 -18.02
CA ARG A 468 -10.04 -18.17 -18.56
C ARG A 468 -11.54 -18.43 -18.49
N GLY A 469 -12.27 -17.36 -18.21
CA GLY A 469 -13.71 -17.32 -18.41
C GLY A 469 -14.10 -17.25 -19.89
N PRO A 470 -15.40 -17.38 -20.20
CA PRO A 470 -15.90 -17.23 -21.57
C PRO A 470 -15.56 -15.86 -22.15
N THR A 471 -15.19 -15.84 -23.44
CA THR A 471 -14.89 -14.59 -24.15
C THR A 471 -16.14 -13.81 -24.51
N GLU A 472 -17.24 -14.50 -24.83
CA GLU A 472 -18.56 -13.91 -25.07
C GLU A 472 -19.42 -14.07 -23.81
N ALA A 473 -19.64 -12.96 -23.10
CA ALA A 473 -20.42 -12.94 -21.87
C ALA A 473 -21.04 -11.57 -21.62
N ASP A 474 -22.30 -11.56 -21.19
CA ASP A 474 -23.01 -10.35 -20.78
C ASP A 474 -22.49 -9.81 -19.44
N GLN A 475 -21.92 -10.69 -18.61
CA GLN A 475 -21.29 -10.35 -17.35
C GLN A 475 -19.79 -10.57 -17.40
N ARG A 476 -19.05 -9.56 -16.97
CA ARG A 476 -17.60 -9.53 -16.84
C ARG A 476 -17.21 -9.47 -15.38
N ILE A 477 -16.00 -9.91 -15.10
CA ILE A 477 -15.50 -9.94 -13.73
C ILE A 477 -14.82 -8.61 -13.43
N ILE A 478 -15.14 -8.06 -12.25
CA ILE A 478 -14.40 -6.96 -11.63
C ILE A 478 -13.74 -7.43 -10.33
N ARG A 479 -12.59 -6.84 -10.00
CA ARG A 479 -11.76 -7.18 -8.83
C ARG A 479 -11.35 -5.91 -8.06
N GLY A 480 -10.90 -6.06 -6.81
CA GLY A 480 -10.23 -5.01 -6.03
C GLY A 480 -11.07 -4.24 -5.01
N GLY A 481 -12.39 -4.16 -5.19
CA GLY A 481 -13.18 -3.23 -4.38
C GLY A 481 -13.03 -1.80 -4.89
N ALA A 482 -13.63 -0.84 -4.20
CA ALA A 482 -13.62 0.58 -4.59
C ALA A 482 -13.69 1.49 -3.36
N PHE A 483 -13.57 2.81 -3.54
CA PHE A 483 -13.67 3.82 -2.48
C PHE A 483 -14.97 3.73 -1.66
N ASN A 484 -16.04 3.16 -2.22
CA ASN A 484 -17.32 2.99 -1.53
C ASN A 484 -17.48 1.63 -0.81
N SER A 485 -16.39 0.85 -0.73
CA SER A 485 -16.33 -0.46 -0.06
C SER A 485 -16.26 -0.30 1.45
N ALA A 486 -17.20 -0.93 2.16
CA ALA A 486 -17.37 -0.74 3.61
C ALA A 486 -16.91 -1.93 4.47
N LEU A 487 -16.57 -3.07 3.87
CA LEU A 487 -16.23 -4.30 4.58
C LEU A 487 -14.86 -4.83 4.12
N PRO A 488 -14.01 -5.38 5.01
CA PRO A 488 -12.72 -5.95 4.61
C PRO A 488 -12.82 -7.00 3.51
N GLU A 489 -13.89 -7.78 3.49
CA GLU A 489 -14.17 -8.79 2.47
C GLU A 489 -14.41 -8.19 1.09
N HIS A 490 -14.84 -6.92 1.01
CA HIS A 490 -15.04 -6.19 -0.26
C HIS A 490 -13.72 -5.79 -0.94
N VAL A 491 -12.59 -5.86 -0.23
CA VAL A 491 -11.25 -5.56 -0.77
C VAL A 491 -10.31 -6.75 -0.63
N HIS A 492 -10.86 -7.92 -0.28
CA HIS A 492 -10.11 -9.18 -0.25
C HIS A 492 -9.63 -9.51 -1.66
N ALA A 493 -8.35 -9.87 -1.82
CA ALA A 493 -7.74 -10.04 -3.15
C ALA A 493 -8.33 -11.23 -3.96
N ALA A 494 -9.01 -12.16 -3.29
CA ALA A 494 -9.79 -13.23 -3.94
C ALA A 494 -11.22 -12.81 -4.36
N LEU A 495 -11.72 -11.65 -3.93
CA LEU A 495 -13.07 -11.20 -4.23
C LEU A 495 -13.25 -11.00 -5.73
N ARG A 496 -14.24 -11.68 -6.28
CA ARG A 496 -14.65 -11.54 -7.67
C ARG A 496 -16.12 -11.20 -7.76
N TYR A 497 -16.45 -10.15 -8.50
CA TYR A 497 -17.82 -9.69 -8.62
C TYR A 497 -18.24 -9.70 -10.10
N PRO A 498 -19.32 -10.39 -10.48
CA PRO A 498 -19.87 -10.27 -11.82
C PRO A 498 -20.60 -8.95 -12.00
N GLN A 499 -20.30 -8.24 -13.07
CA GLN A 499 -20.98 -7.00 -13.45
C GLN A 499 -21.36 -7.03 -14.93
N ALA A 500 -22.49 -6.42 -15.28
CA ALA A 500 -22.91 -6.29 -16.68
C ALA A 500 -21.85 -5.53 -17.49
N ALA A 501 -21.47 -6.05 -18.66
CA ALA A 501 -20.36 -5.52 -19.46
C ALA A 501 -20.58 -4.07 -19.93
N ASP A 502 -21.84 -3.66 -20.04
CA ASP A 502 -22.30 -2.31 -20.41
C ASP A 502 -22.56 -1.40 -19.20
N ALA A 503 -22.36 -1.87 -17.96
CA ALA A 503 -22.41 -1.01 -16.79
C ALA A 503 -21.21 -0.05 -16.78
N HIS A 504 -21.45 1.19 -16.34
CA HIS A 504 -20.46 2.24 -16.23
C HIS A 504 -20.60 2.91 -14.87
N SER A 505 -20.13 2.23 -13.83
CA SER A 505 -20.30 2.69 -12.45
C SER A 505 -19.18 3.62 -12.00
N HIS A 506 -19.52 4.60 -11.17
CA HIS A 506 -18.63 5.46 -10.39
C HIS A 506 -17.51 4.72 -9.66
N GLY A 507 -17.77 3.50 -9.21
CA GLY A 507 -16.78 2.69 -8.50
C GLY A 507 -15.96 1.77 -9.39
N ILE A 508 -16.07 1.83 -10.73
CA ILE A 508 -15.41 0.89 -11.65
C ILE A 508 -14.55 1.65 -12.66
N GLY A 509 -13.27 1.25 -12.72
CA GLY A 509 -12.29 1.62 -13.72
C GLY A 509 -11.55 0.38 -14.22
N PHE A 510 -10.25 0.52 -14.54
CA PHE A 510 -9.44 -0.60 -15.03
C PHE A 510 -7.94 -0.30 -15.03
N ARG A 511 -7.15 -1.37 -15.21
CA ARG A 511 -5.73 -1.31 -15.58
C ARG A 511 -5.47 -2.25 -16.75
N CYS A 512 -4.35 -2.09 -17.46
CA CYS A 512 -3.98 -2.98 -18.56
C CYS A 512 -2.92 -4.01 -18.16
N ALA A 513 -2.82 -5.05 -18.97
CA ALA A 513 -1.83 -6.11 -18.91
C ALA A 513 -1.29 -6.44 -20.31
N LYS A 514 -0.13 -7.09 -20.36
CA LYS A 514 0.52 -7.48 -21.61
C LYS A 514 1.36 -8.74 -21.41
N LYS A 515 1.61 -9.47 -22.48
CA LYS A 515 2.64 -10.52 -22.48
C LYS A 515 4.03 -9.86 -22.39
N PRO A 516 4.98 -10.40 -21.61
CA PRO A 516 6.33 -9.86 -21.55
C PRO A 516 7.05 -10.01 -22.90
N LEU A 517 8.05 -9.15 -23.14
CA LEU A 517 8.87 -9.17 -24.34
C LEU A 517 9.69 -10.46 -24.44
N PHE A 518 10.15 -10.96 -23.29
CA PHE A 518 10.81 -12.25 -23.10
C PHE A 518 10.59 -12.71 -21.65
N ASP A 519 10.78 -14.00 -21.37
CA ASP A 519 10.69 -14.53 -20.00
C ASP A 519 12.11 -14.67 -19.41
N PRO A 520 12.51 -13.84 -18.42
CA PRO A 520 13.82 -13.93 -17.77
C PRO A 520 13.95 -15.15 -16.85
N THR A 521 12.86 -15.87 -16.57
CA THR A 521 12.90 -17.03 -15.67
C THR A 521 13.69 -18.15 -16.35
N PRO A 522 14.78 -18.66 -15.73
CA PRO A 522 15.51 -19.78 -16.27
C PRO A 522 14.55 -20.95 -16.52
N LYS A 523 14.59 -21.55 -17.72
CA LYS A 523 13.90 -22.81 -17.93
C LYS A 523 14.66 -23.85 -17.12
N ASP A 524 14.01 -24.42 -16.10
CA ASP A 524 14.55 -25.58 -15.42
C ASP A 524 14.85 -26.67 -16.48
N GLU A 525 16.13 -27.01 -16.64
CA GLU A 525 16.63 -28.07 -17.55
C GLU A 525 16.27 -29.47 -17.07
#